data_AF-K9S6U8-F1
#
_entry.id   AF-K9S6U8-F1
#
_cell.length_a   1.000
_cell.length_b   1.000
_cell.length_c   1.000
_cell.angle_alpha   90.00
_cell.angle_beta   90.00
_cell.angle_gamma   90.00
#
_symmetry.space_group_name_H-M   'P 1'
#
loop_
_entity.id
_entity.type
_entity.pdbx_description
1 polymer ?
#
loop_
_entity_poly.entity_id
_entity_poly.type
_entity_poly.pdbx_seq_one_letter_code
_entity_poly.pdbx_strand_id
1 'polypeptide(L)'
;MTKVAKGKRPIYFENSETDKLLAIVLALAEEVSVLRDRLDAVERLAEAKGLLSQSEISAYQPDEAAAKERAQQRSAYVERILRVVAADQEAIAPKS
;
A
#
# COMPACT_ATOMS: atom_id res chain seq x y z
N MET A 1 20.09 -20.73 6.09
CA MET A 1 20.20 -19.91 7.32
C MET A 1 20.30 -18.45 6.91
N THR A 2 19.19 -17.71 6.95
CA THR A 2 19.17 -16.28 6.61
C THR A 2 19.87 -15.51 7.72
N LYS A 3 20.99 -14.85 7.40
CA LYS A 3 21.74 -14.00 8.34
C LYS A 3 20.84 -12.82 8.70
N VAL A 4 20.22 -12.84 9.88
CA VAL A 4 19.57 -11.65 10.44
C VAL A 4 20.68 -10.64 10.69
N ALA A 5 20.70 -9.55 9.91
CA ALA A 5 21.66 -8.48 10.10
C ALA A 5 21.50 -7.91 11.52
N LYS A 6 22.51 -8.10 12.37
CA LYS A 6 22.61 -7.50 13.71
C LYS A 6 23.00 -6.03 13.59
N GLY A 7 22.19 -5.24 12.90
CA GLY A 7 22.32 -3.77 12.87
C GLY A 7 21.31 -3.18 13.84
N LYS A 8 21.75 -2.38 14.82
CA LYS A 8 20.84 -1.50 15.57
C LYS A 8 20.12 -0.64 14.52
N ARG A 9 18.79 -0.56 14.55
CA ARG A 9 18.04 0.22 13.55
C ARG A 9 18.63 1.64 13.50
N PRO A 10 19.00 2.15 12.31
CA PRO A 10 19.53 3.50 12.20
C PRO A 10 18.49 4.50 12.75
N ILE A 11 18.98 5.40 13.59
CA ILE A 11 18.22 6.51 14.16
C ILE A 11 18.52 7.72 13.27
N TYR A 12 17.50 8.27 12.63
CA TYR A 12 17.65 9.40 11.71
C TYR A 12 17.13 10.71 12.30
N PHE A 13 16.20 10.64 13.25
CA PHE A 13 15.57 11.79 13.87
C PHE A 13 15.72 11.80 15.40
N GLU A 14 15.55 12.98 16.01
CA GLU A 14 15.60 13.15 17.47
C GLU A 14 14.43 12.44 18.18
N ASN A 15 13.27 12.35 17.50
CA ASN A 15 12.09 11.68 18.01
C ASN A 15 12.01 10.25 17.45
N SER A 16 12.10 9.26 18.36
CA SER A 16 12.02 7.84 18.01
C SER A 16 10.71 7.43 17.33
N GLU A 17 9.61 8.15 17.56
CA GLU A 17 8.33 7.89 16.89
C GLU A 17 8.38 8.30 15.41
N THR A 18 9.14 9.35 15.07
CA THR A 18 9.35 9.78 13.69
C THR A 18 10.18 8.75 12.92
N ASP A 19 11.22 8.18 13.54
CA ASP A 19 12.00 7.08 12.95
C ASP A 19 11.19 5.81 12.73
N LYS A 20 10.28 5.48 13.67
CA LYS A 20 9.35 4.36 13.50
C LYS A 20 8.39 4.60 12.33
N LEU A 21 7.83 5.82 12.21
CA LEU A 21 6.97 6.19 11.09
C LEU A 21 7.72 6.09 9.77
N LEU A 22 8.96 6.61 9.70
CA LEU A 22 9.80 6.50 8.51
C LEU A 22 10.05 5.04 8.14
N ALA A 23 10.38 4.18 9.11
CA ALA A 23 10.59 2.76 8.86
C ALA A 23 9.34 2.07 8.31
N ILE A 24 8.14 2.42 8.81
CA ILE A 24 6.86 1.91 8.31
C ILE A 24 6.63 2.38 6.86
N VAL A 25 6.86 3.67 6.57
CA VAL A 25 6.70 4.23 5.23
C VAL A 25 7.66 3.59 4.23
N LEU A 26 8.92 3.36 4.61
CA LEU A 26 9.90 2.68 3.76
C LEU A 26 9.50 1.24 3.46
N ALA A 27 9.03 0.50 4.47
CA ALA A 27 8.53 -0.87 4.27
C ALA A 27 7.31 -0.91 3.34
N LEU A 28 6.38 0.05 3.48
CA LEU A 28 5.23 0.18 2.57
C LEU A 28 5.66 0.54 1.14
N ALA A 29 6.66 1.42 0.99
CA ALA A 29 7.19 1.77 -0.33
C ALA A 29 7.83 0.57 -1.03
N GLU A 30 8.53 -0.29 -0.29
CA GLU A 30 9.09 -1.55 -0.79
C GLU A 30 7.97 -2.49 -1.29
N GLU A 31 6.93 -2.71 -0.49
CA GLU A 31 5.77 -3.51 -0.90
C GLU A 31 5.07 -2.92 -2.13
N VAL A 32 4.91 -1.60 -2.22
CA VAL A 32 4.36 -0.93 -3.41
C VAL A 32 5.24 -1.16 -4.64
N SER A 33 6.57 -1.16 -4.49
CA SER A 33 7.49 -1.48 -5.59
C SER A 33 7.28 -2.90 -6.09
N VAL A 34 7.20 -3.88 -5.19
CA VAL A 34 6.95 -5.29 -5.55
C VAL A 34 5.60 -5.45 -6.25
N LEU A 35 4.56 -4.76 -5.78
CA LEU A 35 3.25 -4.79 -6.44
C LEU A 35 3.28 -4.19 -7.86
N ARG A 36 4.04 -3.11 -8.06
CA ARG A 36 4.23 -2.51 -9.39
C ARG A 36 4.96 -3.44 -10.34
N ASP A 37 6.03 -4.09 -9.88
CA ASP A 37 6.78 -5.06 -10.68
C ASP A 37 5.90 -6.28 -11.06
N ARG A 38 5.08 -6.75 -10.12
CA ARG A 38 4.11 -7.82 -10.40
C ARG A 38 3.06 -7.41 -11.41
N LEU A 39 2.58 -6.16 -11.36
CA LEU A 39 1.61 -5.64 -12.32
C LEU A 39 2.24 -5.54 -13.72
N ASP A 40 3.44 -4.98 -13.86
CA ASP A 40 4.18 -4.93 -15.14
C ASP A 40 4.36 -6.34 -15.71
N ALA A 41 4.73 -7.32 -14.89
CA ALA A 41 4.86 -8.71 -15.34
C ALA A 41 3.53 -9.28 -15.87
N VAL A 42 2.41 -8.98 -15.21
CA VAL A 42 1.07 -9.41 -15.66
C VAL A 42 0.72 -8.74 -16.99
N GLU A 43 0.95 -7.44 -17.13
CA GLU A 43 0.67 -6.69 -18.35
C GLU A 43 1.48 -7.22 -19.54
N ARG A 44 2.79 -7.42 -19.36
CA ARG A 44 3.66 -8.01 -20.39
C ARG A 44 3.25 -9.42 -20.78
N LEU A 45 2.88 -10.25 -19.81
CA LEU A 45 2.42 -11.62 -20.08
C LEU A 45 1.07 -11.64 -20.79
N ALA A 46 0.16 -10.70 -20.49
CA ALA A 46 -1.10 -10.55 -21.19
C ALA A 46 -0.89 -10.14 -22.66
N GLU A 47 0.02 -9.18 -22.89
CA GLU A 47 0.38 -8.71 -24.23
C GLU A 47 1.09 -9.79 -25.05
N ALA A 48 2.06 -10.50 -24.45
CA ALA A 48 2.77 -11.62 -25.10
C ALA A 48 1.81 -12.76 -25.50
N LYS A 49 0.68 -12.91 -24.81
CA LYS A 49 -0.38 -13.88 -25.12
C LYS A 49 -1.44 -13.32 -26.06
N GLY A 50 -1.34 -12.05 -26.48
CA GLY A 50 -2.33 -11.39 -27.34
C GLY A 50 -3.69 -11.17 -26.68
N LEU A 51 -3.75 -11.08 -25.34
CA LEU A 51 -5.00 -10.89 -24.61
C LEU A 51 -5.39 -9.42 -24.49
N LEU A 52 -4.43 -8.57 -24.13
CA LEU A 52 -4.59 -7.12 -23.91
C LEU A 52 -3.24 -6.45 -24.19
N SER A 53 -3.24 -5.29 -24.84
CA SER A 53 -2.06 -4.43 -24.97
C SER A 53 -1.91 -3.49 -23.77
N GLN A 54 -0.67 -3.07 -23.47
CA GLN A 54 -0.43 -2.02 -22.48
C GLN A 54 -1.17 -0.70 -22.80
N SER A 55 -1.37 -0.40 -24.09
CA SER A 55 -2.15 0.76 -24.52
C SER A 55 -3.63 0.64 -24.16
N GLU A 56 -4.24 -0.54 -24.31
CA GLU A 56 -5.64 -0.76 -23.92
C GLU A 56 -5.83 -0.63 -22.42
N ILE A 57 -4.88 -1.15 -21.63
CA ILE A 57 -4.89 -1.03 -20.16
C ILE A 57 -4.75 0.45 -19.75
N SER A 58 -3.83 1.19 -20.38
CA SER A 58 -3.60 2.61 -20.08
C SER A 58 -4.78 3.50 -20.50
N ALA A 59 -5.49 3.12 -21.56
CA ALA A 59 -6.67 3.84 -22.05
C ALA A 59 -7.98 3.42 -21.35
N TYR A 60 -7.94 2.40 -20.49
CA TYR A 60 -9.13 1.87 -19.84
C TYR A 60 -9.83 2.94 -18.99
N GLN A 61 -11.09 3.20 -19.33
CA GLN A 61 -11.98 4.04 -18.53
C GLN A 61 -13.04 3.15 -17.87
N PRO A 62 -13.11 3.11 -16.53
CA PRO A 62 -14.14 2.35 -15.85
C PRO A 62 -15.53 2.92 -16.17
N ASP A 63 -16.49 2.05 -16.40
CA ASP A 63 -17.90 2.44 -16.40
C ASP A 63 -18.37 2.82 -14.97
N GLU A 64 -19.60 3.30 -14.87
CA GLU A 64 -20.16 3.74 -13.60
C GLU A 64 -20.19 2.63 -12.53
N ALA A 65 -20.45 1.39 -12.94
CA ALA A 65 -20.50 0.24 -12.04
C ALA A 65 -19.10 -0.08 -11.49
N ALA A 66 -18.10 -0.20 -12.35
CA ALA A 66 -16.72 -0.46 -11.99
C ALA A 66 -16.12 0.69 -11.16
N ALA A 67 -16.46 1.95 -11.48
CA ALA A 67 -16.04 3.11 -10.70
C ALA A 67 -16.61 3.07 -9.28
N LYS A 68 -17.91 2.74 -9.13
CA LYS A 68 -18.57 2.60 -7.83
C LYS A 68 -17.97 1.47 -7.00
N GLU A 69 -17.73 0.31 -7.61
CA GLU A 69 -17.10 -0.83 -6.94
C GLU A 69 -15.70 -0.46 -6.44
N ARG A 70 -14.87 0.17 -7.28
CA ARG A 70 -13.53 0.66 -6.88
C ARG A 70 -13.60 1.67 -5.74
N ALA A 71 -14.60 2.56 -5.74
CA ALA A 71 -14.79 3.51 -4.66
C ALA A 71 -15.09 2.81 -3.34
N GLN A 72 -15.99 1.83 -3.35
CA GLN A 72 -16.32 1.03 -2.17
C GLN A 72 -15.12 0.24 -1.65
N GLN A 73 -14.41 -0.46 -2.54
CA GLN A 73 -13.21 -1.22 -2.19
C GLN A 73 -12.12 -0.32 -1.59
N ARG A 74 -11.90 0.86 -2.17
CA ARG A 74 -10.92 1.83 -1.67
C ARG A 74 -11.32 2.37 -0.30
N SER A 75 -12.59 2.72 -0.09
CA SER A 75 -13.08 3.15 1.23
C SER A 75 -12.87 2.07 2.29
N ALA A 76 -13.25 0.81 2.01
CA ALA A 76 -13.06 -0.31 2.93
C ALA A 76 -11.56 -0.59 3.21
N TYR A 77 -10.70 -0.40 2.21
CA TYR A 77 -9.25 -0.53 2.38
C TYR A 77 -8.68 0.56 3.30
N VAL A 78 -9.05 1.82 3.06
CA VAL A 78 -8.63 2.96 3.89
C VAL A 78 -9.13 2.81 5.31
N GLU A 79 -10.40 2.43 5.52
CA GLU A 79 -10.97 2.20 6.85
C GLU A 79 -10.21 1.13 7.63
N ARG A 80 -9.86 0.01 6.98
CA ARG A 80 -9.08 -1.06 7.61
C ARG A 80 -7.68 -0.61 8.03
N ILE A 81 -7.03 0.25 7.26
CA ILE A 81 -5.72 0.83 7.61
C ILE A 81 -5.87 1.81 8.78
N LEU A 82 -6.85 2.70 8.71
CA LEU A 82 -7.05 3.78 9.70
C LEU A 82 -7.66 3.30 11.01
N ARG A 83 -8.20 2.07 11.07
CA ARG A 83 -8.75 1.50 12.31
C ARG A 83 -7.76 1.52 13.48
N VAL A 84 -6.47 1.37 13.21
CA VAL A 84 -5.41 1.46 14.23
C VAL A 84 -5.33 2.86 14.83
N VAL A 85 -5.46 3.90 14.00
CA VAL A 85 -5.41 5.31 14.43
C VAL A 85 -6.68 5.72 15.20
N ALA A 86 -7.85 5.20 14.79
CA ALA A 86 -9.12 5.50 15.45
C ALA A 86 -9.20 4.88 16.86
N ALA A 87 -8.67 3.66 17.05
CA ALA A 87 -8.63 3.01 18.35
C ALA A 87 -7.76 3.78 19.36
N ASP A 88 -6.66 4.38 18.90
CA ASP A 88 -5.80 5.23 19.74
C ASP A 88 -6.51 6.52 20.15
N GLN A 89 -7.33 7.12 19.27
CA GLN A 89 -8.13 8.31 19.63
C GLN A 89 -9.25 8.04 20.63
N GLU A 90 -9.94 6.90 20.53
CA GLU A 90 -10.95 6.47 21.51
C GLU A 90 -10.33 6.12 22.88
N ALA A 91 -9.09 5.63 22.92
CA ALA A 91 -8.37 5.40 24.17
C ALA A 91 -7.94 6.70 24.87
N ILE A 92 -7.78 7.80 24.11
CA ILE A 92 -7.40 9.12 24.61
C ILE A 92 -8.63 9.98 24.96
N ALA A 93 -9.79 9.71 24.36
CA ALA A 93 -11.03 10.40 24.69
C ALA A 93 -11.52 10.01 26.10
N PRO A 94 -11.70 10.97 27.04
CA PRO A 94 -12.25 10.64 28.34
C PRO A 94 -13.68 10.12 28.17
N LYS A 95 -13.95 8.92 28.68
CA LYS A 95 -15.33 8.40 28.82
C LYS A 95 -16.11 9.41 29.66
N SER A 96 -17.05 10.10 29.02
CA SER A 96 -18.01 11.01 29.69
C SER A 96 -19.09 10.21 30.41
#